data_AF-A0A368RND2-F1
#
_entry.id   AF-A0A368RND2-F1
#
_cell.length_a   1.000
_cell.length_b   1.000
_cell.length_c   1.000
_cell.angle_alpha   90.00
_cell.angle_beta   90.00
_cell.angle_gamma   90.00
#
_symmetry.space_group_name_H-M   'P 1'
#
loop_
_entity.id
_entity.type
_entity.pdbx_description
1 polymer ?
#
loop_
_entity_poly.entity_id
_entity_poly.type
_entity_poly.pdbx_seq_one_letter_code
_entity_poly.pdbx_strand_id
1 'polypeptide(L)' 'MRGPTSPVIPKEIASHVLEGVELCDGILRNLFLCLEINVIEPFCQDEIVLDRQCAEKRDKEIRERMQDM' A
#
# COMPACT_ATOMS: atom_id res chain seq x y z
N MET A 1 -0.50 8.25 -15.69
CA MET A 1 0.91 7.78 -15.60
C MET A 1 0.96 6.75 -14.49
N ARG A 2 1.57 5.57 -14.68
CA ARG A 2 1.84 4.66 -13.55
C ARG A 2 2.89 5.34 -12.67
N GLY A 3 2.62 5.47 -11.37
CA GLY A 3 3.57 6.02 -10.41
C GLY A 3 4.85 5.17 -10.32
N PRO A 4 5.86 5.62 -9.53
CA PRO A 4 7.03 4.80 -9.27
C PRO A 4 6.63 3.47 -8.63
N THR A 5 7.33 2.39 -8.98
CA THR A 5 7.11 1.07 -8.36
C THR A 5 7.34 1.14 -6.87
N SER A 6 6.62 0.34 -6.09
CA SER A 6 6.80 0.29 -4.63
C SER A 6 8.26 0.06 -4.25
N PRO A 7 8.77 0.76 -3.23
CA PRO A 7 10.16 0.68 -2.83
C PRO A 7 10.49 -0.73 -2.30
N VAL A 8 11.67 -1.22 -2.65
CA VAL A 8 12.20 -2.48 -2.10
C VAL A 8 12.99 -2.14 -0.85
N ILE A 9 12.56 -2.66 0.29
CA ILE A 9 13.20 -2.40 1.59
C ILE A 9 14.19 -3.53 1.90
N PRO A 10 15.49 -3.24 2.08
CA PRO A 10 16.46 -4.19 2.59
C PRO A 10 16.06 -4.73 3.97
N LYS A 11 16.29 -6.03 4.22
CA LYS A 11 15.84 -6.69 5.44
C LYS A 11 16.48 -6.11 6.70
N GLU A 12 17.72 -5.63 6.57
CA GLU A 12 18.56 -5.11 7.64
C GLU A 12 17.97 -3.83 8.25
N ILE A 13 17.24 -3.05 7.46
CA ILE A 13 16.65 -1.77 7.88
C ILE A 13 15.12 -1.83 8.01
N ALA A 14 14.50 -2.95 7.63
CA ALA A 14 13.05 -3.07 7.52
C ALA A 14 12.31 -2.74 8.82
N SER A 15 12.83 -3.18 9.96
CA SER A 15 12.21 -2.90 11.26
C SER A 15 12.15 -1.41 11.59
N HIS A 16 13.15 -0.63 11.17
CA HIS A 16 13.20 0.81 11.41
C HIS A 16 12.39 1.59 10.38
N VAL A 17 12.56 1.25 9.09
CA VAL A 17 11.85 1.93 8.00
C VAL A 17 10.33 1.78 8.14
N LEU A 18 9.86 0.60 8.56
CA LEU A 18 8.43 0.30 8.65
C LEU A 18 7.79 0.68 10.00
N GLU A 19 8.56 1.18 10.97
CA GLU A 19 8.04 1.47 12.31
C GLU A 19 6.95 2.55 12.26
N GLY A 20 5.72 2.20 12.64
CA GLY A 20 4.59 3.12 12.62
C GLY A 20 4.06 3.49 11.22
N VAL A 21 4.58 2.87 10.15
CA VAL A 21 4.05 3.04 8.79
C VAL A 21 2.75 2.25 8.65
N GLU A 22 1.71 2.87 8.11
CA GLU A 22 0.47 2.19 7.75
C GLU A 22 0.69 1.30 6.52
N LEU A 23 0.64 -0.03 6.70
CA LEU A 23 0.92 -0.99 5.62
C LEU A 23 -0.28 -1.30 4.72
N CYS A 24 -1.42 -0.65 4.96
CA CYS A 24 -2.69 -0.83 4.24
C CYS A 24 -3.39 -2.17 4.48
N ASP A 25 -2.98 -2.98 5.48
CA ASP A 25 -3.50 -4.34 5.69
C ASP A 25 -5.03 -4.42 5.78
N GLY A 26 -5.66 -3.47 6.51
CA GLY A 26 -7.12 -3.42 6.63
C GLY A 26 -7.82 -3.07 5.32
N ILE A 27 -7.24 -2.14 4.55
CA ILE A 27 -7.77 -1.72 3.25
C ILE A 27 -7.63 -2.86 2.24
N LEU A 28 -6.46 -3.49 2.19
CA LEU A 28 -6.17 -4.63 1.33
C LEU A 28 -7.10 -5.81 1.63
N ARG A 29 -7.37 -6.08 2.91
CA ARG A 29 -8.35 -7.09 3.33
C ARG A 29 -9.76 -6.77 2.82
N ASN A 30 -10.19 -5.51 2.91
CA ASN A 30 -11.51 -5.11 2.43
C ASN A 30 -11.62 -5.22 0.91
N LEU A 31 -10.58 -4.81 0.17
CA LEU A 31 -10.51 -4.98 -1.28
C LEU A 31 -10.60 -6.47 -1.66
N PHE A 32 -9.83 -7.33 -0.99
CA PHE A 32 -9.88 -8.77 -1.25
C PHE A 32 -11.27 -9.36 -1.01
N LEU A 33 -11.91 -9.01 0.11
CA LEU A 33 -13.28 -9.44 0.41
C LEU A 33 -14.29 -8.93 -0.63
N CYS A 34 -14.14 -7.68 -1.08
CA CYS A 34 -15.01 -7.13 -2.11
C CYS A 34 -14.87 -7.92 -3.43
N LEU A 35 -13.64 -8.21 -3.86
CA LEU A 35 -13.36 -8.97 -5.07
C LEU A 35 -13.82 -10.43 -4.97
N GLU A 36 -13.75 -11.02 -3.78
CA GLU A 36 -14.24 -12.38 -3.54
C GLU A 36 -15.76 -12.48 -3.66
N ILE A 37 -16.49 -11.48 -3.13
CA ILE A 37 -17.96 -11.43 -3.19
C ILE A 37 -18.43 -11.01 -4.58
N ASN A 38 -17.78 -10.01 -5.16
CA ASN A 38 -18.15 -9.41 -6.44
C ASN A 38 -17.16 -9.87 -7.51
N VAL A 39 -17.58 -10.91 -8.25
CA VAL A 39 -16.73 -11.65 -9.21
C VAL A 39 -16.14 -10.78 -10.34
N ILE A 40 -16.61 -9.54 -10.55
CA ILE A 40 -16.20 -8.63 -11.64
C ILE A 40 -16.38 -7.15 -11.23
N GLU A 41 -15.54 -6.25 -11.79
CA GLU A 41 -15.74 -4.78 -11.75
C GLU A 41 -17.12 -4.37 -12.33
N PRO A 42 -17.82 -3.37 -11.76
CA PRO A 42 -17.24 -2.19 -11.11
C PRO A 42 -17.43 -2.11 -9.60
N PHE A 43 -17.92 -3.17 -8.93
CA PHE A 43 -18.40 -3.07 -7.55
C PHE A 43 -17.34 -2.64 -6.53
N CYS A 44 -16.07 -2.96 -6.76
CA CYS A 44 -14.98 -2.71 -5.81
C CYS A 44 -14.17 -1.44 -6.09
N GLN A 45 -14.70 -0.53 -6.91
CA GLN A 45 -13.95 0.65 -7.35
C GLN A 45 -13.51 1.53 -6.18
N ASP A 46 -14.32 1.62 -5.13
CA ASP A 46 -14.02 2.42 -3.94
C ASP A 46 -12.87 1.79 -3.15
N GLU A 47 -12.90 0.49 -2.91
CA GLU A 47 -11.82 -0.25 -2.26
C GLU A 47 -10.51 -0.17 -3.05
N ILE A 48 -10.58 -0.22 -4.39
CA ILE A 48 -9.42 -0.04 -5.27
C ILE A 48 -8.83 1.36 -5.13
N VAL A 49 -9.67 2.40 -5.07
CA VAL A 49 -9.21 3.78 -4.89
C VAL A 49 -8.55 3.95 -3.52
N LEU A 50 -9.15 3.39 -2.46
CA LEU A 50 -8.60 3.44 -1.11
C LEU A 50 -7.26 2.71 -1.01
N ASP A 51 -7.15 1.50 -1.58
CA ASP A 51 -5.90 0.73 -1.61
C ASP A 51 -4.80 1.50 -2.30
N ARG A 52 -5.11 2.07 -3.47
CA ARG A 52 -4.17 2.89 -4.23
C ARG A 52 -3.69 4.11 -3.45
N GLN A 53 -4.60 4.85 -2.82
CA GLN A 53 -4.25 6.04 -2.04
C GLN A 53 -3.35 5.67 -0.85
N CYS A 54 -3.67 4.58 -0.16
CA CYS A 54 -2.84 4.10 0.94
C CYS A 54 -1.45 3.67 0.45
N ALA A 55 -1.37 2.90 -0.63
CA ALA A 55 -0.10 2.47 -1.22
C ALA A 55 0.77 3.66 -1.66
N GLU A 56 0.17 4.67 -2.30
CA GLU A 56 0.89 5.89 -2.71
C GLU A 56 1.44 6.65 -1.50
N LYS A 57 0.65 6.79 -0.42
CA LYS A 57 1.10 7.42 0.83
C LYS A 57 2.21 6.62 1.52
N ARG A 58 2.02 5.31 1.69
CA ARG A 58 2.98 4.38 2.28
C ARG A 58 4.32 4.42 1.55
N ASP A 59 4.28 4.32 0.22
CA ASP A 59 5.48 4.27 -0.61
C ASP A 59 6.23 5.61 -0.61
N LYS A 60 5.53 6.74 -0.47
CA LYS A 60 6.15 8.04 -0.27
C LYS A 60 6.88 8.09 1.07
N GLU A 61 6.21 7.74 2.15
CA GLU A 61 6.77 7.77 3.51
C GLU A 61 7.99 6.85 3.64
N ILE A 62 7.93 5.64 3.07
CA ILE A 62 9.07 4.71 3.05
C ILE A 62 10.27 5.33 2.31
N ARG A 63 10.05 5.97 1.16
CA ARG A 63 11.15 6.59 0.40
C ARG A 63 11.80 7.74 1.17
N GLU A 64 11.01 8.57 1.83
CA GLU A 64 11.52 9.68 2.66
C GLU A 64 12.39 9.12 3.80
N ARG A 65 11.89 8.11 4.53
CA ARG A 65 12.64 7.46 5.62
C ARG A 65 13.93 6.77 5.16
N MET A 66 13.93 6.19 3.96
CA MET A 66 15.15 5.58 3.39
C MET A 66 16.18 6.62 2.94
N GLN A 67 15.80 7.87 2.70
CA GLN A 67 16.71 8.98 2.38
C GLN A 67 17.32 9.63 3.63
N ASP A 68 16.60 9.58 4.75
CA ASP A 68 17.05 10.11 6.05
C ASP A 68 17.99 9.15 6.82
N MET A 69 18.30 8.00 6.23
CA MET A 69 19.27 7.00 6.72
C MET A 69 20.67 7.21 6.13
#